data_AF-A0A970RH13-F1
#
_entry.id   AF-A0A970RH13-F1
#
_cell.length_a   1.000
_cell.length_b   1.000
_cell.length_c   1.000
_cell.angle_alpha   90.00
_cell.angle_beta   90.00
_cell.angle_gamma   90.00
#
_symmetry.space_group_name_H-M   'P 1'
#
loop_
_entity.id
_entity.type
_entity.pdbx_description
1 polymer ?
#
loop_
_entity_poly.entity_id
_entity_poly.type
_entity_poly.pdbx_seq_one_letter_code
_entity_poly.pdbx_strand_id
1 'polypeptide(L)'
;FLEREAGRTLSPEEKTAAVSLLEMERNLMLMYTSCGWFFDELSGIETLQVMAYAARALELGERLFPGEELGKLFRSCLKKAPSNIAEFRDGERLFDFFIAPLRADLLRAGAHYAVSALFLEDEAICSADRVGFSSYRILRCSLEREDNGVKQFVTGNIRIRSEVTLREAELFVAALYREGKDVICGVSPHPLQDNGAETALRIREALRNEDEQLLVDFFGHNVFSLRHLFKDGQRNIVSLILSREVSTLTGAMRKAVHGCSQIMSILSALSMPAPDAFRKAAEVALNDDLRKALISTPLDIVSLERRVADAAVWGIPLDTASLGHEAVLRLEKFCRDIDDNPGNREILGEFHALLSFLKRKSWDVNLWDVQNLFVRILNSGYMTDSGLSELYGEVGRLLLIRPGCSSSGLSCSSELPGGEKS
;
A
#
# COMPACT_ATOMS: atom_id res chain seq x y z
N PHE A 1 -4.90 -33.78 12.01
CA PHE A 1 -4.46 -34.50 10.79
C PHE A 1 -3.13 -35.20 11.03
N LEU A 2 -2.00 -34.48 11.14
CA LEU A 2 -0.66 -35.10 11.27
C LEU A 2 -0.56 -36.16 12.37
N GLU A 3 -1.05 -35.90 13.58
CA GLU A 3 -1.02 -36.88 14.69
C GLU A 3 -1.88 -38.12 14.41
N ARG A 4 -3.00 -37.95 13.69
CA ARG A 4 -3.87 -39.06 13.27
C ARG A 4 -3.17 -39.95 12.25
N GLU A 5 -2.55 -39.35 11.22
CA GLU A 5 -1.86 -40.11 10.16
C GLU A 5 -0.54 -40.72 10.65
N ALA A 6 0.17 -40.04 11.56
CA ALA A 6 1.41 -40.55 12.13
C ALA A 6 1.19 -41.65 13.18
N GLY A 7 -0.01 -41.74 13.78
CA GLY A 7 -0.32 -42.69 14.86
C GLY A 7 0.41 -42.41 16.18
N ARG A 8 1.10 -41.27 16.28
CA ARG A 8 1.84 -40.82 17.46
C ARG A 8 1.97 -39.29 17.47
N THR A 9 2.32 -38.73 18.62
CA THR A 9 2.73 -37.33 18.71
C THR A 9 4.07 -37.14 18.00
N LEU A 10 4.12 -36.15 17.10
CA LEU A 10 5.33 -35.76 16.38
C LEU A 10 6.06 -34.63 17.15
N SER A 11 7.40 -34.64 17.13
CA SER A 11 8.20 -33.52 17.62
C SER A 11 8.00 -32.27 16.75
N PRO A 12 8.37 -31.05 17.23
CA PRO A 12 8.33 -29.84 16.41
C PRO A 12 9.11 -29.96 15.08
N GLU A 13 10.26 -30.62 15.11
CA GLU A 13 11.12 -30.86 13.95
C GLU A 13 10.46 -31.83 12.97
N GLU A 14 9.86 -32.91 13.48
CA GLU A 14 9.12 -33.87 12.66
C GLU A 14 7.87 -33.24 12.03
N LYS A 15 7.16 -32.37 12.77
CA LYS A 15 6.03 -31.60 12.23
C LYS A 15 6.48 -30.68 11.11
N THR A 16 7.58 -29.95 11.31
CA THR A 16 8.18 -29.07 10.29
C THR A 16 8.58 -29.84 9.04
N ALA A 17 9.23 -31.01 9.20
CA ALA A 17 9.62 -31.87 8.09
C ALA A 17 8.40 -32.43 7.34
N ALA A 18 7.40 -32.93 8.06
CA ALA A 18 6.18 -33.47 7.46
C ALA A 18 5.42 -32.40 6.65
N VAL A 19 5.23 -31.21 7.21
CA VAL A 19 4.57 -30.11 6.49
C VAL A 19 5.41 -29.62 5.31
N SER A 20 6.74 -29.60 5.44
CA SER A 20 7.64 -29.24 4.33
C SER A 20 7.58 -30.25 3.18
N LEU A 21 7.45 -31.56 3.47
CA LEU A 21 7.22 -32.59 2.46
C LEU A 21 5.87 -32.42 1.76
N LEU A 22 4.81 -32.11 2.51
CA LEU A 22 3.48 -31.84 1.93
C LEU A 22 3.48 -30.58 1.04
N GLU A 23 4.17 -29.52 1.46
CA GLU A 23 4.33 -28.31 0.64
C GLU A 23 5.19 -28.57 -0.59
N MET A 24 6.24 -29.41 -0.47
CA MET A 24 7.05 -29.84 -1.60
C MET A 24 6.19 -30.59 -2.63
N GLU A 25 5.41 -31.58 -2.18
CA GLU A 25 4.48 -32.34 -3.04
C GLU A 25 3.45 -31.44 -3.71
N ARG A 26 2.89 -30.48 -2.97
CA ARG A 26 1.98 -29.48 -3.53
C ARG A 26 2.61 -28.69 -4.68
N ASN A 27 3.85 -28.23 -4.51
CA ASN A 27 4.56 -27.50 -5.56
C ASN A 27 4.95 -28.40 -6.74
N LEU A 28 5.29 -29.68 -6.49
CA LEU A 28 5.51 -30.68 -7.54
C LEU A 28 4.23 -30.91 -8.37
N MET A 29 3.05 -30.94 -7.76
CA MET A 29 1.79 -31.02 -8.51
C MET A 29 1.52 -29.75 -9.32
N LEU A 30 1.78 -28.56 -8.76
CA LEU A 30 1.51 -27.28 -9.42
C LEU A 30 2.43 -27.03 -10.63
N MET A 31 3.68 -27.52 -10.61
CA MET A 31 4.60 -27.34 -11.74
C MET A 31 4.24 -28.19 -12.98
N TYR A 32 3.40 -29.21 -12.85
CA TYR A 32 2.99 -30.07 -13.99
C TYR A 32 1.76 -29.56 -14.75
N THR A 33 1.42 -28.27 -14.64
CA THR A 33 0.30 -27.69 -15.38
C THR A 33 0.63 -27.56 -16.87
N SER A 34 -0.23 -28.09 -17.73
CA SER A 34 0.00 -28.13 -19.19
C SER A 34 0.03 -26.75 -19.83
N CYS A 35 -0.72 -25.78 -19.30
CA CYS A 35 -0.78 -24.40 -19.80
C CYS A 35 0.61 -23.72 -19.80
N GLY A 36 1.48 -24.08 -18.85
CA GLY A 36 2.81 -23.49 -18.72
C GLY A 36 3.78 -23.87 -19.83
N TRP A 37 3.46 -24.86 -20.66
CA TRP A 37 4.33 -25.37 -21.72
C TRP A 37 3.67 -25.33 -23.10
N PHE A 38 2.52 -24.66 -23.22
CA PHE A 38 1.78 -24.56 -24.48
C PHE A 38 2.42 -23.59 -25.48
N PHE A 39 3.09 -22.54 -24.98
CA PHE A 39 3.65 -21.48 -25.81
C PHE A 39 5.09 -21.77 -26.21
N ASP A 40 5.49 -21.25 -27.37
CA ASP A 40 6.83 -21.47 -27.93
C ASP A 40 7.94 -20.73 -27.17
N GLU A 41 7.60 -19.79 -26.26
CA GLU A 41 8.56 -18.98 -25.50
C GLU A 41 8.52 -19.24 -23.99
N LEU A 42 9.69 -19.55 -23.43
CA LEU A 42 9.90 -19.87 -22.02
C LEU A 42 9.78 -18.65 -21.08
N SER A 43 9.97 -17.43 -21.59
CA SER A 43 9.84 -16.22 -20.79
C SER A 43 8.38 -15.80 -20.54
N GLY A 44 7.41 -16.59 -21.02
CA GLY A 44 5.98 -16.37 -20.76
C GLY A 44 5.64 -16.46 -19.28
N ILE A 45 4.60 -15.73 -18.85
CA ILE A 45 4.21 -15.66 -17.43
C ILE A 45 3.83 -17.04 -16.89
N GLU A 46 3.23 -17.89 -17.71
CA GLU A 46 2.79 -19.24 -17.38
C GLU A 46 3.99 -20.17 -17.13
N THR A 47 4.97 -20.17 -18.02
CA THR A 47 6.20 -20.98 -17.89
C THR A 47 7.03 -20.53 -16.70
N LEU A 48 7.18 -19.21 -16.50
CA LEU A 48 7.87 -18.67 -15.33
C LEU A 48 7.17 -19.05 -14.02
N GLN A 49 5.84 -19.08 -13.99
CA GLN A 49 5.09 -19.52 -12.81
C GLN A 49 5.32 -21.01 -12.52
N VAL A 50 5.31 -21.87 -13.54
CA VAL A 50 5.67 -23.29 -13.41
C VAL A 50 7.09 -23.46 -12.85
N MET A 51 8.06 -22.71 -13.38
CA MET A 51 9.43 -22.72 -12.87
C MET A 51 9.52 -22.23 -11.42
N ALA A 52 8.68 -21.27 -11.02
CA ALA A 52 8.63 -20.80 -9.62
C ALA A 52 8.14 -21.89 -8.65
N TYR A 53 7.13 -22.69 -9.06
CA TYR A 53 6.72 -23.87 -8.27
C TYR A 53 7.84 -24.91 -8.19
N ALA A 54 8.50 -25.21 -9.30
CA ALA A 54 9.65 -26.12 -9.31
C ALA A 54 10.78 -25.61 -8.40
N ALA A 55 11.10 -24.32 -8.44
CA ALA A 55 12.08 -23.70 -7.56
C ALA A 55 11.73 -23.85 -6.08
N ARG A 56 10.44 -23.73 -5.73
CA ARG A 56 9.99 -23.93 -4.35
C ARG A 56 10.13 -25.39 -3.91
N ALA A 57 9.81 -26.34 -4.77
CA ALA A 57 10.02 -27.77 -4.49
C ALA A 57 11.51 -28.09 -4.31
N LEU A 58 12.39 -27.57 -5.18
CA LEU A 58 13.84 -27.71 -5.06
C LEU A 58 14.37 -27.12 -3.75
N GLU A 59 13.93 -25.92 -3.38
CA GLU A 59 14.32 -25.29 -2.12
C GLU A 59 13.99 -26.16 -0.91
N LEU A 60 12.82 -26.80 -0.90
CA LEU A 60 12.41 -27.70 0.18
C LEU A 60 13.18 -29.01 0.13
N GLY A 61 13.38 -29.57 -1.07
CA GLY A 61 14.13 -30.81 -1.30
C GLY A 61 15.59 -30.70 -0.85
N GLU A 62 16.31 -29.66 -1.26
CA GLU A 62 17.71 -29.42 -0.86
C GLU A 62 17.88 -29.29 0.67
N ARG A 63 16.84 -28.80 1.37
CA ARG A 63 16.84 -28.69 2.83
C ARG A 63 16.54 -30.01 3.52
N LEU A 64 15.58 -30.77 3.00
CA LEU A 64 15.15 -32.05 3.58
C LEU A 64 16.14 -33.19 3.28
N PHE A 65 16.84 -33.10 2.14
CA PHE A 65 17.78 -34.10 1.64
C PHE A 65 19.15 -33.46 1.38
N PRO A 66 19.87 -33.03 2.43
CA PRO A 66 21.18 -32.40 2.27
C PRO A 66 22.18 -33.37 1.62
N GLY A 67 22.89 -32.90 0.60
CA GLY A 67 23.86 -33.69 -0.17
C GLY A 67 23.39 -34.07 -1.58
N GLU A 68 22.10 -33.97 -1.87
CA GLU A 68 21.57 -34.13 -3.22
C GLU A 68 21.78 -32.85 -4.05
N GLU A 69 22.35 -32.97 -5.25
CA GLU A 69 22.60 -31.83 -6.15
C GLU A 69 21.36 -31.45 -6.99
N LEU A 70 20.16 -31.43 -6.37
CA LEU A 70 18.88 -31.26 -7.06
C LEU A 70 18.83 -29.97 -7.90
N GLY A 71 19.22 -28.83 -7.34
CA GLY A 71 19.21 -27.55 -8.05
C GLY A 71 20.14 -27.54 -9.26
N LYS A 72 21.32 -28.16 -9.17
CA LYS A 72 22.29 -28.24 -10.27
C LYS A 72 21.80 -29.14 -11.39
N LEU A 73 21.22 -30.29 -11.05
CA LEU A 73 20.61 -31.21 -12.03
C LEU A 73 19.45 -30.52 -12.75
N PHE A 74 18.58 -29.83 -12.01
CA PHE A 74 17.45 -29.10 -12.58
C PHE A 74 17.90 -28.00 -13.55
N ARG A 75 18.87 -27.17 -13.16
CA ARG A 75 19.44 -26.12 -14.02
C ARG A 75 20.08 -26.68 -15.28
N SER A 76 20.79 -27.81 -15.16
CA SER A 76 21.38 -28.51 -16.30
C SER A 76 20.32 -29.02 -17.30
N CYS A 77 19.13 -29.39 -16.82
CA CYS A 77 18.00 -29.72 -17.67
C CYS A 77 17.40 -28.47 -18.32
N LEU A 78 17.16 -27.39 -17.56
CA LEU A 78 16.61 -26.14 -18.09
C LEU A 78 17.48 -25.50 -19.16
N LYS A 79 18.81 -25.60 -19.04
CA LYS A 79 19.76 -25.10 -20.05
C LYS A 79 19.53 -25.67 -21.46
N LYS A 80 18.97 -26.88 -21.55
CA LYS A 80 18.69 -27.54 -22.85
C LYS A 80 17.49 -26.94 -23.57
N ALA A 81 16.67 -26.14 -22.89
CA ALA A 81 15.51 -25.49 -23.47
C ALA A 81 15.92 -24.09 -23.97
N PRO A 82 16.02 -23.86 -25.29
CA PRO A 82 16.37 -22.55 -25.84
C PRO A 82 15.22 -21.56 -25.66
N SER A 83 15.55 -20.28 -25.50
CA SER A 83 14.59 -19.18 -25.64
C SER A 83 14.62 -18.64 -27.07
N ASN A 84 13.48 -18.18 -27.58
CA ASN A 84 13.42 -17.48 -28.87
C ASN A 84 13.94 -16.03 -28.76
N ILE A 85 14.17 -15.55 -27.54
CA ILE A 85 14.71 -14.22 -27.24
C ILE A 85 16.22 -14.32 -26.98
N ALA A 86 17.01 -13.66 -27.83
CA ALA A 86 18.48 -13.75 -27.82
C ALA A 86 19.11 -13.33 -26.48
N GLU A 87 18.52 -12.34 -25.80
CA GLU A 87 18.97 -11.83 -24.50
C GLU A 87 18.83 -12.88 -23.38
N PHE A 88 17.82 -13.73 -23.47
CA PHE A 88 17.53 -14.77 -22.48
C PHE A 88 18.27 -16.07 -22.77
N ARG A 89 18.59 -16.38 -24.03
CA ARG A 89 19.40 -17.53 -24.46
C ARG A 89 18.75 -18.90 -24.20
N ASP A 90 18.51 -19.25 -22.93
CA ASP A 90 18.05 -20.56 -22.50
C ASP A 90 17.28 -20.50 -21.16
N GLY A 91 16.69 -21.63 -20.78
CA GLY A 91 15.93 -21.77 -19.54
C GLY A 91 16.75 -21.61 -18.26
N GLU A 92 18.06 -21.91 -18.27
CA GLU A 92 18.91 -21.72 -17.09
C GLU A 92 19.06 -20.23 -16.77
N ARG A 93 19.31 -19.41 -17.80
CA ARG A 93 19.41 -17.97 -17.66
C ARG A 93 18.09 -17.31 -17.28
N LEU A 94 16.96 -17.80 -17.81
CA LEU A 94 15.63 -17.37 -17.37
C LEU A 94 15.39 -17.68 -15.89
N PHE A 95 15.77 -18.89 -15.45
CA PHE A 95 15.65 -19.27 -14.05
C PHE A 95 16.47 -18.34 -13.15
N ASP A 96 17.72 -18.05 -13.50
CA ASP A 96 18.56 -17.14 -12.71
C ASP A 96 18.03 -15.71 -12.66
N PHE A 97 17.48 -15.22 -13.76
CA PHE A 97 17.04 -13.83 -13.85
C PHE A 97 15.66 -13.62 -13.22
N PHE A 98 14.71 -14.52 -13.46
CA PHE A 98 13.32 -14.34 -13.05
C PHE A 98 12.92 -15.15 -11.82
N ILE A 99 13.53 -16.32 -11.60
CA ILE A 99 13.03 -17.30 -10.62
C ILE A 99 13.88 -17.35 -9.35
N ALA A 100 15.21 -17.41 -9.46
CA ALA A 100 16.10 -17.37 -8.31
C ALA A 100 15.83 -16.15 -7.39
N PRO A 101 15.54 -14.94 -7.93
CA PRO A 101 15.19 -13.80 -7.10
C PRO A 101 13.80 -13.88 -6.45
N LEU A 102 12.95 -14.87 -6.75
CA LEU A 102 11.66 -15.07 -6.09
C LEU A 102 11.76 -15.92 -4.82
N ARG A 103 12.92 -16.55 -4.54
CA ARG A 103 13.09 -17.42 -3.38
C ARG A 103 12.74 -16.68 -2.09
N ALA A 104 11.69 -17.13 -1.41
CA ALA A 104 11.20 -16.54 -0.18
C ALA A 104 11.74 -17.37 1.00
N ASP A 105 12.93 -17.01 1.46
CA ASP A 105 13.51 -17.57 2.67
C ASP A 105 13.21 -16.69 3.91
N LEU A 106 13.50 -17.24 5.10
CA LEU A 106 13.26 -16.52 6.35
C LEU A 106 14.16 -15.28 6.47
N LEU A 107 15.34 -15.27 5.83
CA LEU A 107 16.25 -14.12 5.85
C LEU A 107 15.65 -12.95 5.09
N ARG A 108 15.17 -13.16 3.86
CA ARG A 108 14.48 -12.15 3.07
C ARG A 108 13.17 -11.70 3.71
N ALA A 109 12.43 -12.61 4.34
CA ALA A 109 11.24 -12.23 5.10
C ALA A 109 11.63 -11.36 6.31
N GLY A 110 12.72 -11.67 7.00
CA GLY A 110 13.28 -10.82 8.06
C GLY A 110 13.71 -9.44 7.55
N ALA A 111 14.38 -9.37 6.39
CA ALA A 111 14.74 -8.12 5.74
C ALA A 111 13.51 -7.30 5.38
N HIS A 112 12.48 -7.94 4.84
CA HIS A 112 11.20 -7.30 4.51
C HIS A 112 10.54 -6.67 5.74
N TYR A 113 10.49 -7.41 6.85
CA TYR A 113 9.96 -6.90 8.09
C TYR A 113 10.79 -5.71 8.62
N ALA A 114 12.12 -5.83 8.64
CA ALA A 114 13.02 -4.79 9.12
C ALA A 114 12.91 -3.49 8.30
N VAL A 115 12.81 -3.60 6.96
CA VAL A 115 12.60 -2.43 6.11
C VAL A 115 11.20 -1.85 6.31
N SER A 116 10.16 -2.69 6.44
CA SER A 116 8.80 -2.21 6.69
C SER A 116 8.72 -1.44 8.01
N ALA A 117 9.43 -1.91 9.05
CA ALA A 117 9.54 -1.24 10.34
C ALA A 117 10.15 0.18 10.26
N LEU A 118 10.88 0.52 9.19
CA LEU A 118 11.31 1.90 8.94
C LEU A 118 10.15 2.85 8.57
N PHE A 119 8.96 2.35 8.28
CA PHE A 119 7.84 3.21 7.87
C PHE A 119 6.59 3.01 8.71
N LEU A 120 6.65 2.14 9.70
CA LEU A 120 5.58 1.92 10.67
C LEU A 120 5.64 2.96 11.79
N GLU A 121 4.49 3.17 12.44
CA GLU A 121 4.41 3.90 13.70
C GLU A 121 5.07 3.09 14.82
N ASP A 122 5.66 3.76 15.82
CA ASP A 122 6.46 3.09 16.85
C ASP A 122 5.67 2.06 17.65
N GLU A 123 4.38 2.32 17.89
CA GLU A 123 3.45 1.39 18.54
C GLU A 123 3.21 0.11 17.73
N ALA A 124 3.43 0.15 16.40
CA ALA A 124 3.20 -0.95 15.48
C ALA A 124 4.47 -1.78 15.15
N ILE A 125 5.68 -1.27 15.42
CA ILE A 125 6.95 -1.94 15.05
C ILE A 125 7.14 -3.30 15.75
N CYS A 126 6.49 -3.53 16.90
CA CYS A 126 6.51 -4.81 17.62
C CYS A 126 5.15 -5.14 18.27
N SER A 127 4.03 -4.66 17.72
CA SER A 127 2.70 -4.94 18.29
C SER A 127 2.39 -6.45 18.31
N ALA A 128 1.83 -6.91 19.44
CA ALA A 128 1.64 -8.33 19.74
C ALA A 128 0.56 -9.01 18.87
N ASP A 129 -0.33 -8.21 18.26
CA ASP A 129 -1.34 -8.71 17.32
C ASP A 129 -0.72 -8.92 15.94
N ARG A 130 0.03 -10.03 15.85
CA ARG A 130 0.34 -10.76 14.61
C ARG A 130 0.60 -9.83 13.42
N VAL A 131 1.79 -9.23 13.34
CA VAL A 131 2.29 -8.76 12.03
C VAL A 131 2.57 -10.00 11.17
N GLY A 132 1.50 -10.55 10.62
CA GLY A 132 1.50 -11.61 9.65
C GLY A 132 1.50 -10.97 8.27
N PHE A 133 2.58 -11.14 7.52
CA PHE A 133 2.65 -10.69 6.13
C PHE A 133 2.88 -11.89 5.24
N SER A 134 2.07 -11.97 4.18
CA SER A 134 2.06 -13.06 3.20
C SER A 134 1.86 -14.44 3.83
N SER A 135 2.93 -15.09 4.27
CA SER A 135 2.95 -16.45 4.83
C SER A 135 3.93 -16.57 6.00
N TYR A 136 4.29 -15.44 6.60
CA TYR A 136 5.21 -15.35 7.72
C TYR A 136 4.55 -14.65 8.90
N ARG A 137 4.98 -14.99 10.11
CA ARG A 137 4.55 -14.34 11.36
C ARG A 137 5.78 -14.01 12.20
N ILE A 138 5.80 -12.79 12.73
CA ILE A 138 6.75 -12.41 13.78
C ILE A 138 6.23 -12.91 15.13
N LEU A 139 7.02 -13.75 15.78
CA LEU A 139 6.71 -14.34 17.10
C LEU A 139 7.29 -13.52 18.25
N ARG A 140 8.44 -12.90 18.03
CA ARG A 140 9.11 -12.02 19.00
C ARG A 140 9.81 -10.90 18.24
N CYS A 141 9.74 -9.70 18.77
CA CYS A 141 10.34 -8.51 18.18
C CYS A 141 10.97 -7.67 19.28
N SER A 142 12.26 -7.36 19.13
CA SER A 142 12.98 -6.40 19.96
C SER A 142 13.77 -5.48 19.04
N LEU A 143 13.04 -4.71 18.24
CA LEU A 143 13.58 -3.73 17.31
C LEU A 143 13.65 -2.37 17.98
N GLU A 144 14.79 -1.70 17.84
CA GLU A 144 14.98 -0.31 18.19
C GLU A 144 14.98 0.51 16.89
N ARG A 145 14.21 1.59 16.88
CA ARG A 145 14.20 2.58 15.80
C ARG A 145 14.84 3.86 16.29
N GLU A 146 15.67 4.45 15.44
CA GLU A 146 16.14 5.83 15.60
C GLU A 146 15.76 6.62 14.35
N ASP A 147 15.13 7.77 14.56
CA ASP A 147 14.72 8.71 13.52
C ASP A 147 15.24 10.09 13.86
N ASN A 148 16.23 10.56 13.10
CA ASN A 148 16.83 11.88 13.26
C ASN A 148 16.38 12.84 12.13
N GLY A 149 15.26 12.55 11.46
CA GLY A 149 14.66 13.35 10.40
C GLY A 149 15.35 13.23 9.03
N VAL A 150 16.68 13.17 9.02
CA VAL A 150 17.54 12.98 7.82
C VAL A 150 17.86 11.50 7.59
N LYS A 151 17.95 10.73 8.67
CA LYS A 151 18.29 9.30 8.64
C LYS A 151 17.34 8.56 9.55
N GLN A 152 16.98 7.38 9.09
CA GLN A 152 16.22 6.46 9.89
C GLN A 152 16.82 5.08 9.80
N PHE A 153 17.02 4.45 10.94
CA PHE A 153 17.45 3.07 10.98
C PHE A 153 16.66 2.28 12.01
N VAL A 154 16.60 0.98 11.79
CA VAL A 154 16.00 -0.01 12.67
C VAL A 154 17.00 -1.13 12.87
N THR A 155 17.21 -1.58 14.10
CA THR A 155 18.04 -2.75 14.37
C THR A 155 17.57 -3.53 15.58
N GLY A 156 17.82 -4.83 15.59
CA GLY A 156 17.49 -5.69 16.73
C GLY A 156 17.25 -7.13 16.35
N ASN A 157 16.76 -7.90 17.32
CA ASN A 157 16.45 -9.31 17.13
C ASN A 157 14.96 -9.51 16.79
N ILE A 158 14.70 -10.44 15.89
CA ILE A 158 13.35 -10.90 15.54
C ILE A 158 13.31 -12.42 15.54
N ARG A 159 12.19 -12.99 15.99
CA ARG A 159 11.88 -14.40 15.78
C ARG A 159 10.75 -14.48 14.76
N ILE A 160 11.03 -15.12 13.63
CA ILE A 160 10.10 -15.24 12.51
C ILE A 160 9.74 -16.70 12.28
N ARG A 161 8.48 -16.95 11.93
CA ARG A 161 7.97 -18.26 11.55
C ARG A 161 7.32 -18.24 10.17
N SER A 162 7.57 -19.26 9.37
CA SER A 162 6.74 -19.56 8.19
C SER A 162 5.46 -20.27 8.63
N GLU A 163 4.29 -19.71 8.33
CA GLU A 163 3.01 -20.37 8.63
C GLU A 163 2.74 -21.56 7.67
N VAL A 164 3.45 -21.61 6.54
CA VAL A 164 3.36 -22.71 5.57
C VAL A 164 4.21 -23.90 6.00
N THR A 165 5.48 -23.68 6.37
CA THR A 165 6.41 -24.79 6.69
C THR A 165 6.58 -25.02 8.18
N LEU A 166 6.02 -24.15 9.04
CA LEU A 166 6.22 -24.09 10.49
C LEU A 166 7.66 -23.83 10.94
N ARG A 167 8.58 -23.61 10.00
CA ARG A 167 9.97 -23.32 10.32
C ARG A 167 10.10 -21.97 11.02
N GLU A 168 10.89 -21.96 12.07
CA GLU A 168 11.24 -20.76 12.83
C GLU A 168 12.72 -20.40 12.64
N ALA A 169 13.04 -19.11 12.75
CA ALA A 169 14.41 -18.61 12.84
C ALA A 169 14.46 -17.40 13.77
N GLU A 170 15.55 -17.30 14.54
CA GLU A 170 15.90 -16.10 15.29
C GLU A 170 16.98 -15.36 14.51
N LEU A 171 16.68 -14.13 14.13
CA LEU A 171 17.48 -13.31 13.22
C LEU A 171 17.89 -12.03 13.92
N PHE A 172 19.08 -11.53 13.62
CA PHE A 172 19.45 -10.16 13.91
C PHE A 172 19.37 -9.33 12.62
N VAL A 173 18.65 -8.22 12.65
CA VAL A 173 18.42 -7.36 11.49
C VAL A 173 18.93 -5.94 11.73
N ALA A 174 19.38 -5.31 10.66
CA ALA A 174 19.71 -3.89 10.63
C ALA A 174 19.23 -3.32 9.30
N ALA A 175 18.39 -2.30 9.32
CA ALA A 175 17.89 -1.62 8.13
C ALA A 175 18.16 -0.12 8.23
N LEU A 176 18.62 0.48 7.15
CA LEU A 176 18.96 1.89 7.03
C LEU A 176 18.22 2.49 5.83
N TYR A 177 17.50 3.57 6.05
CA TYR A 177 16.96 4.43 5.01
C TYR A 177 17.76 5.73 4.93
N ARG A 178 18.30 6.01 3.74
CA ARG A 178 18.99 7.26 3.40
C ARG A 178 18.02 8.13 2.60
N GLU A 179 17.75 9.34 3.07
CA GLU A 179 16.78 10.30 2.52
C GLU A 179 16.73 10.29 0.97
N GLY A 180 15.63 9.78 0.42
CA GLY A 180 15.31 9.82 -1.02
C GLY A 180 16.20 8.96 -1.94
N LYS A 181 17.15 8.18 -1.40
CA LYS A 181 18.18 7.50 -2.20
C LYS A 181 18.09 5.99 -2.21
N ASP A 182 18.17 5.36 -1.04
CA ASP A 182 18.28 3.90 -0.97
C ASP A 182 17.89 3.35 0.40
N VAL A 183 17.54 2.06 0.40
CA VAL A 183 17.39 1.26 1.61
C VAL A 183 18.37 0.10 1.56
N ILE A 184 19.13 -0.05 2.63
CA ILE A 184 20.03 -1.18 2.84
C ILE A 184 19.56 -1.94 4.08
N CYS A 185 19.48 -3.26 3.98
CA CYS A 185 19.12 -4.11 5.10
C CYS A 185 20.02 -5.33 5.19
N GLY A 186 20.73 -5.48 6.31
CA GLY A 186 21.48 -6.68 6.65
C GLY A 186 20.67 -7.62 7.53
N VAL A 187 20.80 -8.93 7.28
CA VAL A 187 20.17 -9.97 8.11
C VAL A 187 21.20 -11.04 8.48
N SER A 188 21.41 -11.23 9.77
CA SER A 188 22.18 -12.34 10.31
C SER A 188 21.25 -13.52 10.63
N PRO A 189 21.62 -14.76 10.25
CA PRO A 189 20.85 -15.97 10.55
C PRO A 189 20.84 -16.36 12.04
N HIS A 190 21.55 -15.62 12.87
CA HIS A 190 21.62 -15.83 14.31
C HIS A 190 21.45 -14.50 15.05
N PRO A 191 20.80 -14.50 16.24
CA PRO A 191 20.76 -13.34 17.10
C PRO A 191 22.18 -13.02 17.63
N LEU A 192 22.38 -11.79 18.07
CA LEU A 192 23.61 -11.41 18.77
C LEU A 192 23.67 -12.12 20.15
N GLN A 193 24.69 -12.96 20.38
CA GLN A 193 24.96 -13.65 21.67
C GLN A 193 25.76 -12.77 22.65
N ASP A 194 26.15 -13.25 23.84
CA ASP A 194 26.67 -12.51 25.02
C ASP A 194 27.70 -11.36 24.81
N ASN A 195 28.44 -11.28 23.70
CA ASN A 195 29.19 -10.06 23.26
C ASN A 195 28.36 -9.10 22.39
N GLY A 196 27.04 -9.23 22.46
CA GLY A 196 26.08 -8.67 21.54
C GLY A 196 25.84 -7.20 21.77
N ALA A 197 26.07 -6.71 22.99
CA ALA A 197 25.93 -5.29 23.30
C ALA A 197 26.98 -4.44 22.56
N GLU A 198 28.24 -4.88 22.53
CA GLU A 198 29.32 -4.19 21.81
C GLU A 198 29.10 -4.27 20.30
N THR A 199 28.73 -5.44 19.79
CA THR A 199 28.46 -5.64 18.35
C THR A 199 27.24 -4.83 17.91
N ALA A 200 26.16 -4.82 18.69
CA ALA A 200 24.99 -3.99 18.43
C ALA A 200 25.34 -2.51 18.48
N LEU A 201 26.21 -2.08 19.40
CA LEU A 201 26.67 -0.69 19.45
C LEU A 201 27.47 -0.33 18.19
N ARG A 202 28.42 -1.18 17.77
CA ARG A 202 29.20 -0.99 16.53
C ARG A 202 28.31 -0.90 15.30
N ILE A 203 27.28 -1.76 15.21
CA ILE A 203 26.32 -1.72 14.11
C ILE A 203 25.46 -0.46 14.17
N ARG A 204 25.00 -0.05 15.36
CA ARG A 204 24.29 1.23 15.52
C ARG A 204 25.14 2.43 15.10
N GLU A 205 26.41 2.45 15.47
CA GLU A 205 27.36 3.49 15.03
C GLU A 205 27.56 3.46 13.51
N ALA A 206 27.70 2.27 12.92
CA ALA A 206 27.80 2.12 11.46
C ALA A 206 26.54 2.63 10.75
N LEU A 207 25.35 2.33 11.27
CA LEU A 207 24.07 2.83 10.74
C LEU A 207 23.99 4.36 10.84
N ARG A 208 24.42 4.96 11.96
CA ARG A 208 24.48 6.42 12.14
C ARG A 208 25.45 7.09 11.16
N ASN A 209 26.61 6.47 10.96
CA ASN A 209 27.68 6.96 10.08
C ASN A 209 27.52 6.57 8.60
N GLU A 210 26.50 5.77 8.26
CA GLU A 210 26.26 5.21 6.93
C GLU A 210 27.42 4.33 6.40
N ASP A 211 28.15 3.69 7.30
CA ASP A 211 29.27 2.80 6.95
C ASP A 211 28.76 1.48 6.36
N GLU A 212 28.53 1.52 5.05
CA GLU A 212 28.07 0.38 4.26
C GLU A 212 29.09 -0.76 4.23
N GLN A 213 30.38 -0.43 4.26
CA GLN A 213 31.44 -1.43 4.25
C GLN A 213 31.36 -2.29 5.50
N LEU A 214 31.20 -1.67 6.67
CA LEU A 214 31.03 -2.41 7.93
C LEU A 214 29.77 -3.29 7.92
N LEU A 215 28.66 -2.80 7.37
CA LEU A 215 27.45 -3.61 7.22
C LEU A 215 27.68 -4.82 6.30
N VAL A 216 28.32 -4.62 5.16
CA VAL A 216 28.66 -5.72 4.23
C VAL A 216 29.64 -6.70 4.86
N ASP A 217 30.65 -6.22 5.59
CA ASP A 217 31.62 -7.06 6.28
C ASP A 217 30.96 -7.91 7.39
N PHE A 218 29.96 -7.35 8.09
CA PHE A 218 29.24 -8.06 9.15
C PHE A 218 28.20 -9.05 8.61
N PHE A 219 27.37 -8.63 7.65
CA PHE A 219 26.26 -9.42 7.14
C PHE A 219 26.65 -10.32 5.94
N GLY A 220 27.81 -10.08 5.33
CA GLY A 220 28.32 -10.82 4.18
C GLY A 220 27.36 -10.75 3.00
N HIS A 221 26.94 -11.92 2.51
CA HIS A 221 26.01 -12.05 1.38
C HIS A 221 24.54 -11.80 1.75
N ASN A 222 24.21 -11.59 3.03
CA ASN A 222 22.85 -11.39 3.50
C ASN A 222 22.49 -9.89 3.61
N VAL A 223 22.89 -9.13 2.60
CA VAL A 223 22.55 -7.71 2.45
C VAL A 223 21.50 -7.58 1.34
N PHE A 224 20.42 -6.89 1.68
CA PHE A 224 19.23 -6.72 0.87
C PHE A 224 18.99 -5.24 0.60
N SER A 225 18.34 -4.97 -0.52
CA SER A 225 17.88 -3.64 -0.90
C SER A 225 16.39 -3.68 -1.25
N LEU A 226 15.78 -2.55 -1.59
CA LEU A 226 14.37 -2.49 -2.00
C LEU A 226 14.03 -3.55 -3.07
N ARG A 227 14.93 -3.77 -4.04
CA ARG A 227 14.75 -4.75 -5.13
C ARG A 227 14.60 -6.20 -4.65
N HIS A 228 15.07 -6.49 -3.44
CA HIS A 228 15.05 -7.82 -2.86
C HIS A 228 13.83 -8.07 -1.96
N LEU A 229 12.99 -7.06 -1.71
CA LEU A 229 11.78 -7.23 -0.89
C LEU A 229 10.67 -7.92 -1.70
N PHE A 230 9.61 -8.40 -1.04
CA PHE A 230 8.44 -8.92 -1.75
C PHE A 230 7.70 -7.82 -2.52
N LYS A 231 7.17 -8.15 -3.71
CA LYS A 231 6.58 -7.18 -4.65
C LYS A 231 5.53 -6.26 -4.02
N ASP A 232 4.66 -6.78 -3.15
CA ASP A 232 3.61 -5.96 -2.54
C ASP A 232 4.21 -4.95 -1.54
N GLY A 233 5.14 -5.37 -0.68
CA GLY A 233 5.82 -4.42 0.21
C GLY A 233 6.77 -3.49 -0.53
N GLN A 234 7.40 -3.92 -1.64
CA GLN A 234 8.15 -3.01 -2.52
C GLN A 234 7.27 -1.85 -2.97
N ARG A 235 6.07 -2.13 -3.49
CA ARG A 235 5.13 -1.11 -3.95
C ARG A 235 4.71 -0.18 -2.81
N ASN A 236 4.40 -0.74 -1.64
CA ASN A 236 3.98 0.04 -0.48
C ASN A 236 5.09 0.98 0.01
N ILE A 237 6.31 0.45 0.21
CA ILE A 237 7.46 1.25 0.68
C ILE A 237 7.82 2.33 -0.34
N VAL A 238 7.86 2.00 -1.64
CA VAL A 238 8.13 2.98 -2.70
C VAL A 238 7.05 4.06 -2.74
N SER A 239 5.77 3.70 -2.59
CA SER A 239 4.66 4.66 -2.52
C SER A 239 4.79 5.60 -1.31
N LEU A 240 5.20 5.07 -0.15
CA LEU A 240 5.43 5.88 1.05
C LEU A 240 6.59 6.87 0.85
N ILE A 241 7.72 6.41 0.32
CA ILE A 241 8.87 7.27 0.01
C ILE A 241 8.47 8.36 -0.99
N LEU A 242 7.80 7.99 -2.10
CA LEU A 242 7.38 8.92 -3.14
C LEU A 242 6.37 9.94 -2.61
N SER A 243 5.40 9.52 -1.79
CA SER A 243 4.38 10.44 -1.25
C SER A 243 4.99 11.53 -0.36
N ARG A 244 6.02 11.20 0.44
CA ARG A 244 6.79 12.18 1.22
C ARG A 244 7.50 13.20 0.32
N GLU A 245 8.22 12.73 -0.69
CA GLU A 245 8.93 13.60 -1.64
C GLU A 245 7.98 14.49 -2.44
N VAL A 246 6.89 13.93 -2.95
CA VAL A 246 5.83 14.67 -3.66
C VAL A 246 5.22 15.75 -2.75
N SER A 247 5.00 15.45 -1.48
CA SER A 247 4.49 16.44 -0.51
C SER A 247 5.48 17.60 -0.31
N THR A 248 6.77 17.31 -0.16
CA THR A 248 7.84 18.33 -0.05
C THR A 248 7.92 19.21 -1.29
N LEU A 249 7.94 18.60 -2.47
CA LEU A 249 7.97 19.31 -3.75
C LEU A 249 6.73 20.20 -3.93
N THR A 250 5.55 19.67 -3.63
CA THR A 250 4.29 20.41 -3.71
C THR A 250 4.27 21.58 -2.72
N GLY A 251 4.83 21.40 -1.52
CA GLY A 251 5.01 22.48 -0.55
C GLY A 251 5.92 23.60 -1.05
N ALA A 252 7.03 23.27 -1.72
CA ALA A 252 7.92 24.25 -2.35
C ALA A 252 7.22 24.99 -3.50
N MET A 253 6.51 24.27 -4.37
CA MET A 253 5.70 24.86 -5.45
C MET A 253 4.64 25.81 -4.90
N ARG A 254 3.92 25.41 -3.83
CA ARG A 254 2.93 26.27 -3.16
C ARG A 254 3.55 27.58 -2.67
N LYS A 255 4.73 27.54 -2.04
CA LYS A 255 5.44 28.74 -1.59
C LYS A 255 5.81 29.66 -2.76
N ALA A 256 6.31 29.09 -3.86
CA ALA A 256 6.65 29.86 -5.06
C ALA A 256 5.42 30.53 -5.70
N VAL A 257 4.31 29.77 -5.84
CA VAL A 257 3.05 30.28 -6.39
C VAL A 257 2.46 31.38 -5.50
N HIS A 258 2.48 31.19 -4.18
CA HIS A 258 1.98 32.19 -3.24
C HIS A 258 2.77 33.51 -3.33
N GLY A 259 4.10 33.43 -3.41
CA GLY A 259 4.97 34.60 -3.58
C GLY A 259 4.70 35.40 -4.85
N CYS A 260 4.19 34.77 -5.91
CA CYS A 260 3.88 35.42 -7.20
C CYS A 260 2.39 35.68 -7.43
N SER A 261 1.52 35.42 -6.45
CA SER A 261 0.06 35.51 -6.57
C SER A 261 -0.43 36.87 -7.08
N GLN A 262 0.13 37.98 -6.57
CA GLN A 262 -0.22 39.33 -7.02
C GLN A 262 0.15 39.56 -8.49
N ILE A 263 1.34 39.11 -8.90
CA ILE A 263 1.81 39.23 -10.29
C ILE A 263 0.93 38.39 -11.21
N MET A 264 0.56 37.17 -10.81
CA MET A 264 -0.35 36.30 -11.58
C MET A 264 -1.71 36.97 -11.81
N SER A 265 -2.27 37.61 -10.78
CA SER A 265 -3.53 38.35 -10.91
C SER A 265 -3.39 39.59 -11.82
N ILE A 266 -2.25 40.30 -11.77
CA ILE A 266 -1.97 41.42 -12.68
C ILE A 266 -1.84 40.92 -14.13
N LEU A 267 -1.10 39.84 -14.37
CA LEU A 267 -0.94 39.25 -15.71
C LEU A 267 -2.29 38.87 -16.31
N SER A 268 -3.16 38.23 -15.51
CA SER A 268 -4.52 37.90 -15.93
C SER A 268 -5.36 39.15 -16.24
N ALA A 269 -5.31 40.18 -15.38
CA ALA A 269 -6.01 41.44 -15.62
C ALA A 269 -5.52 42.17 -16.90
N LEU A 270 -4.25 42.02 -17.24
CA LEU A 270 -3.64 42.55 -18.47
C LEU A 270 -3.81 41.61 -19.68
N SER A 271 -4.54 40.50 -19.54
CA SER A 271 -4.69 39.46 -20.59
C SER A 271 -3.35 38.92 -21.11
N MET A 272 -2.34 38.89 -20.24
CA MET A 272 -1.02 38.34 -20.53
C MET A 272 -0.93 36.89 -20.02
N PRO A 273 -0.42 35.95 -20.83
CA PRO A 273 -0.28 34.56 -20.39
C PRO A 273 0.77 34.47 -19.27
N ALA A 274 0.46 33.72 -18.22
CA ALA A 274 1.42 33.39 -17.19
C ALA A 274 2.57 32.53 -17.76
N PRO A 275 3.82 32.72 -17.33
CA PRO A 275 4.91 31.85 -17.75
C PRO A 275 4.64 30.38 -17.42
N ASP A 276 4.99 29.48 -18.34
CA ASP A 276 4.66 28.05 -18.25
C ASP A 276 5.08 27.39 -16.93
N ALA A 277 6.24 27.78 -16.38
CA ALA A 277 6.73 27.26 -15.11
C ALA A 277 5.80 27.59 -13.94
N PHE A 278 5.26 28.83 -13.90
CA PHE A 278 4.31 29.23 -12.87
C PHE A 278 2.95 28.57 -13.08
N ARG A 279 2.48 28.45 -14.32
CA ARG A 279 1.21 27.76 -14.62
C ARG A 279 1.24 26.31 -14.13
N LYS A 280 2.29 25.55 -14.46
CA LYS A 280 2.44 24.14 -14.02
C LYS A 280 2.58 24.02 -12.49
N ALA A 281 3.37 24.89 -11.87
CA ALA A 281 3.52 24.88 -10.42
C ALA A 281 2.19 25.21 -9.70
N ALA A 282 1.43 26.16 -10.23
CA ALA A 282 0.14 26.56 -9.68
C ALA A 282 -0.94 25.50 -9.93
N GLU A 283 -0.92 24.81 -11.08
CA GLU A 283 -1.77 23.64 -11.33
C GLU A 283 -1.58 22.55 -10.27
N VAL A 284 -0.33 22.15 -10.00
CA VAL A 284 -0.03 21.13 -8.98
C VAL A 284 -0.43 21.61 -7.59
N ALA A 285 -0.06 22.85 -7.22
CA ALA A 285 -0.33 23.38 -5.88
C ALA A 285 -1.83 23.59 -5.60
N LEU A 286 -2.60 24.09 -6.57
CA LEU A 286 -4.04 24.34 -6.42
C LEU A 286 -4.83 23.03 -6.35
N ASN A 287 -4.50 22.05 -7.19
CA ASN A 287 -5.17 20.74 -7.13
C ASN A 287 -4.87 20.00 -5.82
N ASP A 288 -3.64 20.08 -5.30
CA ASP A 288 -3.30 19.53 -3.97
C ASP A 288 -4.02 20.28 -2.82
N ASP A 289 -4.11 21.62 -2.88
CA ASP A 289 -4.85 22.42 -1.90
C ASP A 289 -6.34 22.09 -1.88
N LEU A 290 -6.96 21.96 -3.06
CA LEU A 290 -8.37 21.59 -3.19
C LEU A 290 -8.62 20.17 -2.65
N ARG A 291 -7.76 19.21 -3.00
CA ARG A 291 -7.85 17.84 -2.47
C ARG A 291 -7.75 17.84 -0.93
N LYS A 292 -6.77 18.56 -0.37
CA LYS A 292 -6.59 18.65 1.09
C LYS A 292 -7.79 19.30 1.80
N ALA A 293 -8.37 20.34 1.20
CA ALA A 293 -9.54 20.99 1.76
C ALA A 293 -10.83 20.13 1.65
N LEU A 294 -10.92 19.21 0.68
CA LEU A 294 -12.00 18.21 0.62
C LEU A 294 -11.87 17.12 1.70
N ILE A 295 -10.65 16.71 2.03
CA ILE A 295 -10.39 15.61 2.98
C ILE A 295 -10.33 16.13 4.44
N SER A 296 -10.14 17.44 4.65
CA SER A 296 -10.02 18.03 5.98
C SER A 296 -11.26 17.75 6.85
N THR A 297 -11.03 17.64 8.15
CA THR A 297 -12.10 17.50 9.15
C THR A 297 -11.82 18.51 10.26
N PRO A 298 -12.61 19.60 10.41
CA PRO A 298 -13.82 19.95 9.64
C PRO A 298 -13.55 20.32 8.17
N LEU A 299 -14.60 20.30 7.34
CA LEU A 299 -14.54 20.69 5.93
C LEU A 299 -14.18 22.19 5.76
N ASP A 300 -13.08 22.49 5.07
CA ASP A 300 -12.67 23.88 4.80
C ASP A 300 -13.28 24.42 3.49
N ILE A 301 -14.59 24.70 3.54
CA ILE A 301 -15.33 25.21 2.39
C ILE A 301 -14.84 26.59 1.91
N VAL A 302 -14.35 27.41 2.83
CA VAL A 302 -13.85 28.76 2.53
C VAL A 302 -12.59 28.67 1.69
N SER A 303 -11.67 27.78 2.05
CA SER A 303 -10.46 27.54 1.26
C SER A 303 -10.80 26.92 -0.10
N LEU A 304 -11.76 25.98 -0.18
CA LEU A 304 -12.24 25.44 -1.46
C LEU A 304 -12.75 26.54 -2.40
N GLU A 305 -13.63 27.42 -1.92
CA GLU A 305 -14.16 28.52 -2.73
C GLU A 305 -13.06 29.47 -3.21
N ARG A 306 -12.16 29.86 -2.31
CA ARG A 306 -11.03 30.75 -2.63
C ARG A 306 -10.13 30.13 -3.69
N ARG A 307 -9.77 28.85 -3.54
CA ARG A 307 -8.84 28.16 -4.46
C ARG A 307 -9.42 27.94 -5.85
N VAL A 308 -10.72 27.66 -5.95
CA VAL A 308 -11.41 27.61 -7.25
C VAL A 308 -11.47 29.00 -7.90
N ALA A 309 -11.66 30.06 -7.11
CA ALA A 309 -11.62 31.42 -7.62
C ALA A 309 -10.21 31.80 -8.12
N ASP A 310 -9.16 31.48 -7.35
CA ASP A 310 -7.75 31.70 -7.75
C ASP A 310 -7.46 30.99 -9.09
N ALA A 311 -7.88 29.73 -9.23
CA ALA A 311 -7.70 28.96 -10.47
C ALA A 311 -8.40 29.60 -11.67
N ALA A 312 -9.63 30.09 -11.48
CA ALA A 312 -10.40 30.76 -12.52
C ALA A 312 -9.75 32.11 -12.93
N VAL A 313 -9.28 32.90 -11.96
CA VAL A 313 -8.59 34.17 -12.21
C VAL A 313 -7.28 33.92 -12.96
N TRP A 314 -6.51 32.90 -12.57
CA TRP A 314 -5.21 32.63 -13.19
C TRP A 314 -5.29 31.79 -14.48
N GLY A 315 -6.50 31.35 -14.87
CA GLY A 315 -6.70 30.54 -16.08
C GLY A 315 -6.02 29.17 -16.00
N ILE A 316 -5.99 28.57 -14.80
CA ILE A 316 -5.34 27.28 -14.55
C ILE A 316 -6.38 26.16 -14.62
N PRO A 317 -6.11 25.08 -15.37
CA PRO A 317 -7.01 23.92 -15.41
C PRO A 317 -7.03 23.21 -14.06
N LEU A 318 -8.24 22.89 -13.58
CA LEU A 318 -8.45 22.03 -12.42
C LEU A 318 -8.74 20.61 -12.88
N ASP A 319 -8.22 19.63 -12.16
CA ASP A 319 -8.54 18.22 -12.36
C ASP A 319 -9.90 17.89 -11.73
N THR A 320 -10.97 18.33 -12.41
CA THR A 320 -12.35 18.17 -11.94
C THR A 320 -12.75 16.70 -11.83
N ALA A 321 -12.13 15.80 -12.58
CA ALA A 321 -12.40 14.37 -12.50
C ALA A 321 -11.89 13.78 -11.19
N SER A 322 -10.61 14.01 -10.85
CA SER A 322 -10.05 13.51 -9.58
C SER A 322 -10.65 14.22 -8.37
N LEU A 323 -10.86 15.54 -8.44
CA LEU A 323 -11.47 16.31 -7.35
C LEU A 323 -12.94 15.93 -7.15
N GLY A 324 -13.67 15.65 -8.23
CA GLY A 324 -15.04 15.15 -8.18
C GLY A 324 -15.13 13.79 -7.51
N HIS A 325 -14.23 12.86 -7.85
CA HIS A 325 -14.16 11.56 -7.18
C HIS A 325 -13.88 11.69 -5.67
N GLU A 326 -12.93 12.53 -5.27
CA GLU A 326 -12.63 12.78 -3.86
C GLU A 326 -13.82 13.40 -3.12
N ALA A 327 -14.55 14.33 -3.75
CA ALA A 327 -15.74 14.92 -3.17
C ALA A 327 -16.85 13.88 -2.94
N VAL A 328 -17.03 12.93 -3.86
CA VAL A 328 -17.99 11.81 -3.70
C VAL A 328 -17.60 10.93 -2.52
N LEU A 329 -16.32 10.53 -2.41
CA LEU A 329 -15.84 9.73 -1.26
C LEU A 329 -16.05 10.45 0.07
N ARG A 330 -15.88 11.79 0.10
CA ARG A 330 -16.16 12.60 1.29
C ARG A 330 -17.65 12.62 1.62
N LEU A 331 -18.53 12.76 0.63
CA LEU A 331 -19.98 12.68 0.82
C LEU A 331 -20.41 11.31 1.34
N GLU A 332 -19.86 10.21 0.80
CA GLU A 332 -20.12 8.86 1.31
C GLU A 332 -19.68 8.69 2.77
N LYS A 333 -18.52 9.26 3.13
CA LYS A 333 -18.06 9.28 4.52
C LYS A 333 -19.05 10.04 5.41
N PHE A 334 -19.49 11.23 5.01
CA PHE A 334 -20.51 11.97 5.75
C PHE A 334 -21.81 11.17 5.89
N CYS A 335 -22.27 10.45 4.87
CA CYS A 335 -23.44 9.58 5.01
C CYS A 335 -23.25 8.52 6.10
N ARG A 336 -22.07 7.87 6.17
CA ARG A 336 -21.75 6.92 7.26
C ARG A 336 -21.77 7.61 8.63
N ASP A 337 -21.11 8.75 8.75
CA ASP A 337 -21.04 9.49 10.02
C ASP A 337 -22.43 10.01 10.47
N ILE A 338 -23.31 10.34 9.51
CA ILE A 338 -24.72 10.72 9.77
C ILE A 338 -25.56 9.50 10.18
N ASP A 339 -25.35 8.32 9.58
CA ASP A 339 -26.06 7.09 9.96
C ASP A 339 -25.71 6.67 11.41
N ASP A 340 -24.43 6.81 11.79
CA ASP A 340 -23.94 6.55 13.14
C ASP A 340 -24.44 7.60 14.16
N ASN A 341 -24.54 8.87 13.77
CA ASN A 341 -25.04 9.96 14.62
C ASN A 341 -25.97 10.94 13.88
N PRO A 342 -27.26 10.59 13.69
CA PRO A 342 -28.21 11.37 12.88
C PRO A 342 -28.54 12.76 13.44
N GLY A 343 -28.24 13.00 14.72
CA GLY A 343 -28.46 14.28 15.39
C GLY A 343 -27.33 15.29 15.20
N ASN A 344 -26.23 14.92 14.54
CA ASN A 344 -25.08 15.81 14.39
C ASN A 344 -25.30 16.89 13.31
N ARG A 345 -25.73 18.08 13.76
CA ARG A 345 -25.99 19.24 12.89
C ARG A 345 -24.74 19.76 12.18
N GLU A 346 -23.55 19.60 12.75
CA GLU A 346 -22.31 20.07 12.14
C GLU A 346 -21.97 19.24 10.89
N ILE A 347 -22.04 17.92 11.00
CA ILE A 347 -21.78 16.99 9.87
C ILE A 347 -22.80 17.21 8.75
N LEU A 348 -24.08 17.34 9.09
CA LEU A 348 -25.13 17.60 8.10
C LEU A 348 -24.96 18.98 7.44
N GLY A 349 -24.47 19.98 8.18
CA GLY A 349 -24.10 21.30 7.66
C GLY A 349 -22.93 21.25 6.69
N GLU A 350 -21.87 20.50 7.01
CA GLU A 350 -20.74 20.26 6.10
C GLU A 350 -21.16 19.51 4.84
N PHE A 351 -22.01 18.49 4.98
CA PHE A 351 -22.58 17.74 3.86
C PHE A 351 -23.37 18.65 2.92
N HIS A 352 -24.25 19.49 3.48
CA HIS A 352 -25.01 20.48 2.72
C HIS A 352 -24.10 21.50 2.01
N ALA A 353 -23.06 21.99 2.69
CA ALA A 353 -22.12 22.95 2.14
C ALA A 353 -21.36 22.37 0.93
N LEU A 354 -20.91 21.12 1.02
CA LEU A 354 -20.21 20.44 -0.07
C LEU A 354 -21.12 20.20 -1.29
N LEU A 355 -22.35 19.71 -1.09
CA LEU A 355 -23.32 19.54 -2.18
C LEU A 355 -23.67 20.87 -2.85
N SER A 356 -23.87 21.92 -2.06
CA SER A 356 -24.13 23.27 -2.57
C SER A 356 -22.97 23.80 -3.41
N PHE A 357 -21.73 23.54 -2.99
CA PHE A 357 -20.53 23.90 -3.72
C PHE A 357 -20.44 23.17 -5.07
N LEU A 358 -20.61 21.85 -5.09
CA LEU A 358 -20.54 21.04 -6.31
C LEU A 358 -21.58 21.49 -7.34
N LYS A 359 -22.81 21.75 -6.90
CA LYS A 359 -23.89 22.23 -7.76
C LYS A 359 -23.60 23.61 -8.37
N ARG A 360 -23.10 24.55 -7.56
CA ARG A 360 -22.79 25.92 -7.99
C ARG A 360 -21.58 26.01 -8.92
N LYS A 361 -20.59 25.12 -8.76
CA LYS A 361 -19.43 25.03 -9.65
C LYS A 361 -19.65 24.13 -10.86
N SER A 362 -20.81 23.49 -10.96
CA SER A 362 -21.21 22.61 -12.07
C SER A 362 -20.18 21.50 -12.33
N TRP A 363 -19.66 20.90 -11.26
CA TRP A 363 -18.80 19.73 -11.38
C TRP A 363 -19.65 18.51 -11.70
N ASP A 364 -19.31 17.82 -12.78
CA ASP A 364 -19.98 16.58 -13.16
C ASP A 364 -19.53 15.45 -12.25
N VAL A 365 -20.40 15.07 -11.30
CA VAL A 365 -20.14 14.05 -10.29
C VAL A 365 -21.30 13.06 -10.24
N ASN A 366 -20.97 11.77 -10.21
CA ASN A 366 -21.97 10.73 -10.03
C ASN A 366 -22.33 10.62 -8.54
N LEU A 367 -23.57 11.02 -8.18
CA LEU A 367 -24.07 11.00 -6.81
C LEU A 367 -24.95 9.78 -6.48
N TRP A 368 -25.04 8.79 -7.37
CA TRP A 368 -25.99 7.67 -7.24
C TRP A 368 -25.82 6.90 -5.91
N ASP A 369 -24.59 6.58 -5.52
CA ASP A 369 -24.32 5.87 -4.26
C ASP A 369 -24.67 6.72 -3.02
N VAL A 370 -24.31 8.01 -3.06
CA VAL A 370 -24.64 8.99 -2.02
C VAL A 370 -26.15 9.14 -1.86
N GLN A 371 -26.90 9.20 -2.97
CA GLN A 371 -28.37 9.26 -2.96
C GLN A 371 -28.96 8.03 -2.27
N ASN A 372 -28.50 6.83 -2.63
CA ASN A 372 -28.99 5.58 -2.06
C ASN A 372 -28.64 5.42 -0.57
N LEU A 373 -27.48 5.90 -0.14
CA LEU A 373 -27.12 5.94 1.27
C LEU A 373 -28.02 6.91 2.04
N PHE A 374 -28.23 8.12 1.53
CA PHE A 374 -29.07 9.12 2.19
C PHE A 374 -30.55 8.72 2.28
N VAL A 375 -31.10 8.06 1.26
CA VAL A 375 -32.48 7.51 1.31
C VAL A 375 -32.63 6.47 2.42
N ARG A 376 -31.61 5.62 2.64
CA ARG A 376 -31.63 4.63 3.72
C ARG A 376 -31.69 5.31 5.10
N ILE A 377 -30.92 6.37 5.29
CA ILE A 377 -30.90 7.18 6.52
C ILE A 377 -32.27 7.86 6.76
N LEU A 378 -32.94 8.34 5.70
CA LEU A 378 -34.28 8.93 5.85
C LEU A 378 -35.33 7.87 6.23
N ASN A 379 -35.20 6.65 5.73
CA ASN A 379 -36.16 5.56 5.96
C ASN A 379 -36.00 4.85 7.32
N SER A 380 -34.88 5.02 8.03
CA SER A 380 -34.66 4.42 9.35
C SER A 380 -35.42 5.11 10.50
N GLY A 381 -36.22 6.14 10.19
CA GLY A 381 -37.28 6.64 11.08
C GLY A 381 -36.79 7.52 12.23
N TYR A 382 -35.67 8.23 12.06
CA TYR A 382 -35.13 9.11 13.08
C TYR A 382 -36.06 10.31 13.38
N MET A 383 -36.34 10.54 14.67
CA MET A 383 -37.07 11.72 15.15
C MET A 383 -36.13 12.92 15.20
N THR A 384 -36.18 13.78 14.17
CA THR A 384 -35.39 15.02 14.10
C THR A 384 -36.12 16.20 14.75
N ASP A 385 -35.39 17.03 15.50
CA ASP A 385 -35.86 18.36 15.93
C ASP A 385 -36.22 19.24 14.71
N SER A 386 -37.07 20.25 14.91
CA SER A 386 -37.61 21.12 13.85
C SER A 386 -36.54 21.72 12.93
N GLY A 387 -35.40 22.15 13.48
CA GLY A 387 -34.28 22.71 12.72
C GLY A 387 -33.39 21.68 12.01
N LEU A 388 -33.41 20.41 12.43
CA LEU A 388 -32.71 19.32 11.73
C LEU A 388 -33.54 18.84 10.53
N SER A 389 -34.86 18.74 10.71
CA SER A 389 -35.81 18.34 9.65
C SER A 389 -35.70 19.23 8.40
N GLU A 390 -35.54 20.55 8.59
CA GLU A 390 -35.34 21.51 7.51
C GLU A 390 -34.02 21.27 6.74
N LEU A 391 -32.92 21.04 7.46
CA LEU A 391 -31.59 20.78 6.88
C LEU A 391 -31.55 19.45 6.11
N TYR A 392 -32.17 18.39 6.65
CA TYR A 392 -32.37 17.11 5.94
C TYR A 392 -33.19 17.31 4.65
N GLY A 393 -34.23 18.16 4.70
CA GLY A 393 -35.04 18.50 3.52
C GLY A 393 -34.29 19.31 2.46
N GLU A 394 -33.40 20.23 2.86
CA GLU A 394 -32.51 20.96 1.95
C GLU A 394 -31.52 20.03 1.25
N VAL A 395 -30.88 19.16 2.03
CA VAL A 395 -29.97 18.13 1.51
C VAL A 395 -30.69 17.19 0.55
N GLY A 396 -31.88 16.71 0.91
CA GLY A 396 -32.71 15.86 0.04
C GLY A 396 -33.05 16.54 -1.29
N ARG A 397 -33.35 17.85 -1.27
CA ARG A 397 -33.58 18.65 -2.49
C ARG A 397 -32.32 18.77 -3.34
N LEU A 398 -31.14 18.96 -2.74
CA LEU A 398 -29.87 19.02 -3.48
C LEU A 398 -29.53 17.68 -4.13
N LEU A 399 -29.85 16.57 -3.47
CA LEU A 399 -29.69 15.21 -3.99
C LEU A 399 -30.81 14.76 -4.94
N LEU A 400 -31.80 15.60 -5.23
CA LEU A 400 -32.98 15.26 -6.04
C LEU A 400 -33.78 14.07 -5.50
N ILE A 401 -33.74 13.85 -4.19
CA ILE A 401 -34.52 12.83 -3.50
C ILE A 401 -35.89 13.42 -3.19
N ARG A 402 -36.95 12.78 -3.69
CA ARG A 402 -38.32 13.18 -3.35
C ARG A 402 -38.63 12.72 -1.91
N PRO A 403 -39.07 13.61 -1.01
CA PRO A 403 -39.49 13.19 0.32
C PRO A 403 -40.70 12.26 0.19
N GLY A 404 -40.56 11.03 0.68
CA GLY A 404 -41.70 10.13 0.83
C GLY A 404 -42.67 10.72 1.85
N CYS A 405 -43.93 10.90 1.45
CA CYS A 405 -45.03 11.32 2.32
C CYS A 405 -45.10 10.45 3.60
N SER A 406 -44.51 10.90 4.71
CA SER A 406 -44.80 10.37 6.03
C SER A 406 -45.90 11.20 6.71
N SER A 407 -47.12 11.17 6.15
CA SER A 407 -48.34 11.57 6.88
C SER A 407 -49.62 11.10 6.17
N SER A 408 -49.80 9.78 6.02
CA SER A 408 -51.10 9.08 6.05
C SER A 408 -50.86 7.66 5.54
N GLY A 409 -51.22 6.68 6.37
CA GLY A 409 -51.12 5.28 5.97
C GLY A 409 -51.96 5.02 4.74
N LEU A 410 -51.32 4.61 3.65
CA LEU A 410 -51.85 3.73 2.61
C LEU A 410 -50.67 3.36 1.68
N SER A 411 -50.54 2.05 1.47
CA SER A 411 -49.55 1.39 0.64
C SER A 411 -49.40 2.02 -0.75
N CYS A 412 -48.17 2.33 -1.18
CA CYS A 412 -47.85 2.47 -2.59
C CYS A 412 -46.41 2.03 -2.90
N SER A 413 -46.32 1.23 -3.95
CA SER A 413 -45.18 0.51 -4.51
C SER A 413 -44.05 1.45 -4.96
N SER A 414 -42.82 0.97 -4.82
CA SER A 414 -41.61 1.62 -5.32
C SER A 414 -41.54 1.60 -6.85
N GLU A 415 -41.61 2.76 -7.49
CA GLU A 415 -41.09 2.99 -8.84
C GLU A 415 -40.14 4.19 -8.83
N LEU A 416 -38.86 3.92 -9.08
CA LEU A 416 -37.82 4.90 -9.39
C LEU A 416 -38.04 5.39 -10.84
N PRO A 417 -37.90 6.70 -11.15
CA PRO A 417 -37.82 7.12 -12.54
C PRO A 417 -36.50 6.64 -13.11
N GLY A 418 -36.58 5.84 -14.18
CA GLY A 418 -35.44 5.32 -14.91
C GLY A 418 -34.49 6.42 -15.38
N GLY A 419 -33.20 6.16 -15.22
CA GLY A 419 -32.16 6.99 -15.79
C GLY A 419 -32.20 6.95 -17.32
N GLU A 420 -32.38 8.10 -17.94
CA GLU A 420 -31.99 8.30 -19.32
C GLU A 420 -30.49 8.58 -19.35
N LYS A 421 -29.75 7.68 -20.02
CA LYS A 421 -28.41 7.95 -20.50
C LYS A 421 -28.51 8.96 -21.65
N SER A 422 -27.82 10.09 -21.52
CA SER A 422 -27.30 10.86 -22.65
C SER A 422 -25.92 11.39 -22.30
#